data_AF-A0A3Q3WUD1-F1
#
_entry.id   AF-A0A3Q3WUD1-F1
#
_cell.length_a   1.000
_cell.length_b   1.000
_cell.length_c   1.000
_cell.angle_alpha   90.00
_cell.angle_beta   90.00
_cell.angle_gamma   90.00
#
_symmetry.space_group_name_H-M   'P 1'
#
loop_
_entity.id
_entity.type
_entity.pdbx_description
1 polymer ?
#
loop_
_entity_poly.entity_id
_entity_poly.type
_entity_poly.pdbx_seq_one_letter_code
_entity_poly.pdbx_strand_id
1 'polypeptide(L)'
;MRWGSTVDVSLANILYRVQRTAPDGSAPPLTSLFSLFLSLSMLPLPQHSLHYIYTALSRNVKMPGIHEFTAMGMLDNTLIDYFDSDRQVKFPKQKWMKAELKEDYWKKGTESRQSKQQWFKVNIEILMKRLNQSHADTHVLQWMHGCEADSQPDGSFVFHKGIDMYSYDGQNFLFFDDENQVWVASVTAAKATKMKWDNVSDLRKYTMGYLENECMEWMNTFLRFQRENGTTPVPDVFLFAGKSKVEENIILTCMATGFSSLHTVLQMKRNGHILSKEDGVESSGVRPNGDDTYQIRDHVEIFKSDESTYTYFRLAHLLTWRGRGLCPNCSQPPAVEMFWFEFEGVLVSSQKKTLNQTKVTRLNQFFWSFDFFLPVPKTILKCLH
;
A
#
# COMPACT_ATOMS: atom_id res chain seq x y z
N MET A 1 12.57 -33.14 41.72
CA MET A 1 11.56 -33.15 42.79
C MET A 1 10.55 -32.03 42.52
N ARG A 2 9.26 -32.40 42.49
CA ARG A 2 8.00 -31.62 42.59
C ARG A 2 7.91 -30.15 42.14
N TRP A 3 7.17 -29.97 41.03
CA TRP A 3 5.85 -29.32 40.88
C TRP A 3 5.43 -28.15 41.79
N GLY A 4 4.94 -27.09 41.15
CA GLY A 4 4.07 -26.04 41.69
C GLY A 4 3.41 -25.26 40.55
N SER A 5 2.27 -25.76 40.08
CA SER A 5 1.41 -25.22 39.03
C SER A 5 0.37 -24.24 39.56
N THR A 6 0.03 -23.21 38.77
CA THR A 6 -1.31 -22.59 38.80
C THR A 6 -1.62 -22.06 37.40
N VAL A 7 -2.45 -22.82 36.70
CA VAL A 7 -3.08 -22.46 35.41
C VAL A 7 -4.38 -21.74 35.78
N ASP A 8 -4.57 -20.53 35.28
CA ASP A 8 -5.78 -19.76 35.50
C ASP A 8 -6.93 -20.32 34.65
N VAL A 9 -8.03 -20.61 35.32
CA VAL A 9 -9.18 -21.37 34.85
C VAL A 9 -10.24 -20.36 34.42
N SER A 10 -10.29 -20.00 33.13
CA SER A 10 -11.43 -19.25 32.58
C SER A 10 -11.84 -19.62 31.14
N LEU A 11 -11.03 -20.40 30.42
CA LEU A 11 -11.37 -20.87 29.06
C LEU A 11 -11.98 -22.30 29.00
N ALA A 12 -12.02 -23.02 30.12
CA ALA A 12 -12.47 -24.42 30.14
C ALA A 12 -13.99 -24.61 30.40
N ASN A 13 -14.71 -23.59 30.87
CA ASN A 13 -16.12 -23.74 31.28
C ASN A 13 -17.18 -23.31 30.24
N ILE A 14 -16.78 -22.83 29.07
CA ILE A 14 -17.71 -22.58 27.95
C ILE A 14 -17.86 -23.83 27.05
N LEU A 15 -16.92 -24.77 27.12
CA LEU A 15 -16.93 -26.00 26.32
C LEU A 15 -17.75 -27.16 26.92
N TYR A 16 -18.29 -27.04 28.13
CA TYR A 16 -19.00 -28.15 28.80
C TYR A 16 -20.52 -27.98 28.94
N ARG A 17 -21.12 -27.00 28.26
CA ARG A 17 -22.58 -26.76 28.38
C ARG A 17 -23.31 -26.56 27.06
N VAL A 18 -22.97 -27.38 26.06
CA VAL A 18 -23.89 -27.72 24.95
C VAL A 18 -23.88 -29.24 24.75
N GLN A 19 -24.22 -29.98 25.80
CA GLN A 19 -24.61 -31.38 25.71
C GLN A 19 -26.02 -31.49 26.29
N ARG A 20 -27.01 -31.10 25.47
CA ARG A 20 -28.35 -31.69 25.53
C ARG A 20 -28.78 -32.02 24.10
N THR A 21 -28.68 -33.31 23.85
CA THR A 21 -29.33 -34.12 22.80
C THR A 21 -30.57 -33.47 22.16
N ALA A 22 -30.50 -33.25 20.85
CA ALA A 22 -31.69 -33.26 19.99
C ALA A 22 -31.95 -34.73 19.54
N PRO A 23 -33.20 -35.14 19.30
CA PRO A 23 -33.59 -36.56 19.23
C PRO A 23 -33.44 -37.20 17.83
N ASP A 24 -32.59 -36.68 16.96
CA ASP A 24 -32.35 -37.29 15.65
C ASP A 24 -30.86 -37.17 15.29
N GLY A 25 -30.21 -38.33 15.15
CA GLY A 25 -28.76 -38.51 15.17
C GLY A 25 -28.02 -38.05 13.90
N SER A 26 -28.13 -36.77 13.53
CA SER A 26 -27.32 -36.17 12.48
C SER A 26 -26.61 -34.90 12.96
N ALA A 27 -25.27 -34.91 12.93
CA ALA A 27 -24.44 -33.75 13.24
C ALA A 27 -24.18 -32.92 11.96
N PRO A 28 -24.28 -31.57 11.99
CA PRO A 28 -23.83 -30.74 10.88
C PRO A 28 -22.28 -30.75 10.81
N PRO A 29 -21.67 -30.59 9.61
CA PRO A 29 -20.22 -30.72 9.45
C PRO A 29 -19.49 -29.53 10.09
N LEU A 30 -18.84 -29.81 11.23
CA LEU A 30 -17.95 -28.91 11.99
C LEU A 30 -16.74 -28.37 11.20
N THR A 31 -16.47 -28.89 10.01
CA THR A 31 -15.25 -28.57 9.22
C THR A 31 -15.36 -27.28 8.42
N SER A 32 -16.56 -26.84 8.06
CA SER A 32 -16.76 -25.66 7.19
C SER A 32 -16.57 -24.33 7.95
N LEU A 33 -17.05 -24.25 9.20
CA LEU A 33 -16.92 -23.05 10.02
C LEU A 33 -15.48 -22.83 10.53
N PHE A 34 -14.77 -23.90 10.91
CA PHE A 34 -13.38 -23.80 11.40
C PHE A 34 -12.41 -23.27 10.34
N SER A 35 -12.65 -23.58 9.06
CA SER A 35 -11.84 -23.12 7.92
C SER A 35 -12.04 -21.63 7.60
N LEU A 36 -13.23 -21.09 7.89
CA LEU A 36 -13.54 -19.66 7.71
C LEU A 36 -12.95 -18.79 8.83
N PHE A 37 -12.88 -19.32 10.07
CA PHE A 37 -12.27 -18.61 11.20
C PHE A 37 -10.74 -18.57 11.15
N LEU A 38 -10.10 -19.62 10.63
CA LEU A 38 -8.63 -19.67 10.47
C LEU A 38 -8.11 -18.82 9.30
N SER A 39 -8.95 -18.55 8.29
CA SER A 39 -8.59 -17.72 7.13
C SER A 39 -8.74 -16.21 7.42
N LEU A 40 -9.61 -15.82 8.36
CA LEU A 40 -9.77 -14.43 8.78
C LEU A 40 -8.69 -13.96 9.77
N SER A 41 -7.99 -14.89 10.46
CA SER A 41 -6.95 -14.58 11.44
C SER A 41 -5.55 -14.35 10.86
N MET A 42 -5.41 -14.32 9.52
CA MET A 42 -4.11 -14.25 8.83
C MET A 42 -4.08 -13.18 7.72
N LEU A 43 -4.94 -12.17 7.78
CA LEU A 43 -4.70 -10.97 6.98
C LEU A 43 -3.66 -10.13 7.72
N PRO A 44 -2.48 -9.85 7.12
CA PRO A 44 -1.51 -8.96 7.75
C PRO A 44 -2.18 -7.63 8.05
N LEU A 45 -1.91 -7.09 9.24
CA LEU A 45 -2.41 -5.77 9.62
C LEU A 45 -1.98 -4.76 8.54
N PRO A 46 -2.84 -3.76 8.23
CA PRO A 46 -2.48 -2.75 7.26
C PRO A 46 -1.18 -2.06 7.63
N GLN A 47 -0.19 -2.15 6.74
CA GLN A 47 1.10 -1.49 6.92
C GLN A 47 1.09 -0.14 6.20
N HIS A 48 1.53 0.89 6.91
CA HIS A 48 1.75 2.22 6.34
C HIS A 48 3.24 2.52 6.25
N SER A 49 3.61 3.37 5.29
CA SER A 49 5.00 3.76 5.06
C SER A 49 5.13 5.24 4.71
N LEU A 50 6.13 5.90 5.29
CA LEU A 50 6.54 7.24 4.89
C LEU A 50 8.05 7.20 4.59
N HIS A 51 8.42 7.44 3.34
CA HIS A 51 9.82 7.44 2.91
C HIS A 51 10.17 8.68 2.11
N TYR A 52 11.38 9.17 2.30
CA TYR A 52 11.98 10.20 1.48
C TYR A 52 13.12 9.61 0.67
N ILE A 53 13.09 9.81 -0.64
CA ILE A 53 14.09 9.31 -1.57
C ILE A 53 14.84 10.51 -2.14
N TYR A 54 16.16 10.46 -2.06
CA TYR A 54 17.08 11.43 -2.62
C TYR A 54 17.96 10.71 -3.63
N THR A 55 18.14 11.31 -4.79
CA THR A 55 19.01 10.78 -5.86
C THR A 55 19.88 11.90 -6.38
N ALA A 56 21.18 11.66 -6.47
CA ALA A 56 22.13 12.57 -7.08
C ALA A 56 22.97 11.87 -8.15
N LEU A 57 23.22 12.55 -9.26
CA LEU A 57 24.15 12.11 -10.30
C LEU A 57 25.47 12.88 -10.17
N SER A 58 26.58 12.22 -10.51
CA SER A 58 27.91 12.86 -10.49
C SER A 58 28.09 13.91 -11.58
N ARG A 59 27.25 13.89 -12.61
CA ARG A 59 27.24 14.88 -13.69
C ARG A 59 25.85 15.02 -14.31
N ASN A 60 25.58 16.20 -14.85
CA ASN A 60 24.41 16.41 -15.71
C ASN A 60 24.52 15.57 -16.99
N VAL A 61 23.57 14.65 -17.18
CA VAL A 61 23.48 13.81 -18.38
C VAL A 61 22.73 14.47 -19.55
N LYS A 62 22.23 15.70 -19.37
CA LYS A 62 21.53 16.53 -20.36
C LYS A 62 20.38 15.80 -21.07
N MET A 63 19.67 14.93 -20.35
CA MET A 63 18.51 14.22 -20.85
C MET A 63 17.22 14.85 -20.29
N PRO A 64 16.19 15.09 -21.14
CA PRO A 64 14.92 15.62 -20.67
C PRO A 64 14.32 14.80 -19.52
N GLY A 65 13.93 15.47 -18.43
CA GLY A 65 13.34 14.83 -17.26
C GLY A 65 14.34 14.16 -16.30
N ILE A 66 15.64 14.23 -16.58
CA ILE A 66 16.69 13.75 -15.68
C ILE A 66 17.45 14.93 -15.11
N HIS A 67 17.32 15.11 -13.80
CA HIS A 67 17.90 16.22 -13.04
C HIS A 67 19.12 15.73 -12.27
N GLU A 68 20.14 16.59 -12.07
CA GLU A 68 21.35 16.24 -11.32
C GLU A 68 21.04 15.81 -9.88
N PHE A 69 19.98 16.38 -9.31
CA PHE A 69 19.49 16.00 -8.00
C PHE A 69 17.98 15.98 -7.99
N THR A 70 17.40 14.95 -7.40
CA THR A 70 15.96 14.86 -7.13
C THR A 70 15.74 14.44 -5.69
N ALA A 71 14.63 14.91 -5.13
CA ALA A 71 14.23 14.53 -3.81
C ALA A 71 12.69 14.44 -3.74
N MET A 72 12.17 13.34 -3.21
CA MET A 72 10.74 13.08 -3.19
C MET A 72 10.29 12.47 -1.87
N GLY A 73 9.05 12.74 -1.48
CA GLY A 73 8.38 12.08 -0.35
C GLY A 73 7.32 11.12 -0.85
N MET A 74 7.24 9.93 -0.25
CA MET A 74 6.32 8.85 -0.59
C MET A 74 5.53 8.46 0.66
N LEU A 75 4.21 8.47 0.57
CA LEU A 75 3.30 7.94 1.59
C LEU A 75 2.53 6.76 0.99
N ASP A 76 2.69 5.55 1.52
CA ASP A 76 2.08 4.33 0.99
C ASP A 76 2.28 4.18 -0.53
N ASN A 77 3.52 4.38 -0.98
CA ASN A 77 3.90 4.39 -2.40
C ASN A 77 3.22 5.46 -3.27
N THR A 78 2.57 6.46 -2.66
CA THR A 78 2.01 7.63 -3.33
C THR A 78 2.99 8.81 -3.19
N LEU A 79 3.33 9.44 -4.32
CA LEU A 79 4.19 10.63 -4.32
C LEU A 79 3.45 11.81 -3.67
N ILE A 80 3.99 12.34 -2.58
CA ILE A 80 3.38 13.42 -1.80
C ILE A 80 4.05 14.79 -2.01
N ASP A 81 5.38 14.81 -2.16
CA ASP A 81 6.15 16.00 -2.48
C ASP A 81 7.31 15.72 -3.44
N TYR A 82 7.78 16.76 -4.13
CA TYR A 82 8.87 16.66 -5.08
C TYR A 82 9.77 17.90 -5.08
N PHE A 83 11.04 17.70 -5.42
CA PHE A 83 12.09 18.69 -5.61
C PHE A 83 13.06 18.19 -6.69
N ASP A 84 13.55 19.11 -7.54
CA ASP A 84 14.58 18.86 -8.53
C ASP A 84 15.61 20.01 -8.58
N SER A 85 16.80 19.71 -9.12
CA SER A 85 17.92 20.65 -9.21
C SER A 85 17.68 21.85 -10.13
N ASP A 86 16.67 21.79 -11.00
CA ASP A 86 16.42 22.85 -11.99
C ASP A 86 15.48 23.90 -11.40
N ARG A 87 14.42 23.47 -10.72
CA ARG A 87 13.45 24.34 -10.04
C ARG A 87 13.94 24.79 -8.67
N GLN A 88 14.66 23.91 -7.97
CA GLN A 88 15.19 24.12 -6.61
C GLN A 88 14.14 24.59 -5.59
N VAL A 89 12.89 24.16 -5.76
CA VAL A 89 11.77 24.45 -4.86
C VAL A 89 11.06 23.14 -4.55
N LYS A 90 10.75 22.91 -3.27
CA LYS A 90 9.92 21.78 -2.84
C LYS A 90 8.46 22.13 -3.08
N PHE A 91 7.73 21.30 -3.83
CA PHE A 91 6.31 21.54 -4.11
C PHE A 91 5.43 20.30 -3.86
N PRO A 92 4.15 20.52 -3.51
CA PRO A 92 3.20 19.43 -3.27
C PRO A 92 2.86 18.68 -4.55
N LYS A 93 2.68 17.37 -4.42
CA LYS A 93 2.13 16.48 -5.45
C LYS A 93 0.69 16.06 -5.16
N GLN A 94 0.24 16.27 -3.92
CA GLN A 94 -1.14 16.01 -3.51
C GLN A 94 -1.88 17.30 -3.19
N LYS A 95 -3.16 17.38 -3.58
CA LYS A 95 -4.02 18.55 -3.33
C LYS A 95 -4.18 18.82 -1.82
N TRP A 96 -4.37 17.77 -1.03
CA TRP A 96 -4.53 17.88 0.42
C TRP A 96 -3.26 18.42 1.10
N MET A 97 -2.05 18.09 0.62
CA MET A 97 -0.83 18.67 1.17
C MET A 97 -0.79 20.19 0.98
N LYS A 98 -1.17 20.67 -0.21
CA LYS A 98 -1.20 22.10 -0.50
C LYS A 98 -2.23 22.83 0.37
N ALA A 99 -3.35 22.19 0.67
CA ALA A 99 -4.42 22.78 1.48
C ALA A 99 -4.08 22.83 2.97
N GLU A 100 -3.49 21.75 3.50
CA GLU A 100 -3.30 21.57 4.95
C GLU A 100 -1.98 22.13 5.48
N LEU A 101 -0.94 22.20 4.65
CA LEU A 101 0.40 22.60 5.09
C LEU A 101 0.67 24.08 4.80
N LYS A 102 1.07 24.80 5.85
CA LYS A 102 1.40 26.22 5.80
C LYS A 102 2.64 26.50 4.95
N GLU A 103 2.77 27.72 4.46
CA GLU A 103 3.90 28.17 3.64
C GLU A 103 5.28 27.92 4.29
N ASP A 104 5.39 28.11 5.60
CA ASP A 104 6.64 27.89 6.35
C ASP A 104 7.16 26.44 6.25
N TYR A 105 6.26 25.44 6.19
CA TYR A 105 6.63 24.04 5.96
C TYR A 105 7.33 23.86 4.60
N TRP A 106 6.79 24.50 3.55
CA TRP A 106 7.33 24.41 2.19
C TRP A 106 8.65 25.16 2.07
N LYS A 107 8.78 26.32 2.72
CA LYS A 107 10.01 27.12 2.74
C LYS A 107 11.14 26.37 3.44
N LYS A 108 10.92 25.92 4.68
CA LYS A 108 11.92 25.12 5.45
C LYS A 108 12.25 23.82 4.72
N GLY A 109 11.25 23.16 4.14
CA GLY A 109 11.45 21.98 3.31
C GLY A 109 12.34 22.25 2.10
N THR A 110 12.15 23.37 1.41
CA THR A 110 12.97 23.79 0.26
C THR A 110 14.42 24.03 0.67
N GLU A 111 14.65 24.82 1.73
CA GLU A 111 15.99 25.10 2.27
C GLU A 111 16.71 23.80 2.67
N SER A 112 15.98 22.87 3.31
CA SER A 112 16.50 21.54 3.65
C SER A 112 16.91 20.73 2.41
N ARG A 113 16.08 20.70 1.35
CA ARG A 113 16.41 19.96 0.11
C ARG A 113 17.59 20.59 -0.64
N GLN A 114 17.72 21.92 -0.64
CA GLN A 114 18.88 22.62 -1.22
C GLN A 114 20.17 22.31 -0.45
N SER A 115 20.12 22.29 0.89
CA SER A 115 21.25 21.88 1.72
C SER A 115 21.67 20.44 1.43
N LYS A 116 20.69 19.52 1.31
CA LYS A 116 20.96 18.12 0.93
C LYS A 116 21.54 18.01 -0.48
N GLN A 117 21.05 18.75 -1.47
CA GLN A 117 21.62 18.79 -2.81
C GLN A 117 23.13 19.08 -2.78
N GLN A 118 23.53 20.10 -2.01
CA GLN A 118 24.94 20.45 -1.86
C GLN A 118 25.74 19.36 -1.12
N TRP A 119 25.15 18.74 -0.09
CA TRP A 119 25.75 17.60 0.61
C TRP A 119 26.01 16.43 -0.35
N PHE A 120 25.04 16.08 -1.19
CA PHE A 120 25.18 15.01 -2.18
C PHE A 120 26.29 15.31 -3.19
N LYS A 121 26.33 16.55 -3.70
CA LYS A 121 27.36 17.00 -4.63
C LYS A 121 28.78 16.82 -4.06
N VAL A 122 28.97 17.09 -2.78
CA VAL A 122 30.28 16.90 -2.13
C VAL A 122 30.56 15.41 -1.87
N ASN A 123 29.58 14.64 -1.43
CA ASN A 123 29.80 13.24 -1.04
C ASN A 123 29.98 12.32 -2.23
N ILE A 124 29.34 12.58 -3.37
CA ILE A 124 29.53 11.79 -4.59
C ILE A 124 30.97 11.91 -5.10
N GLU A 125 31.55 13.12 -5.05
CA GLU A 125 32.95 13.40 -5.40
C GLU A 125 33.93 12.66 -4.48
N ILE A 126 33.64 12.61 -3.17
CA ILE A 126 34.45 11.87 -2.20
C ILE A 126 34.37 10.37 -2.47
N LEU A 127 33.18 9.84 -2.78
CA LEU A 127 33.00 8.41 -3.09
C LEU A 127 33.72 8.02 -4.37
N MET A 128 33.60 8.81 -5.44
CA MET A 128 34.32 8.56 -6.69
C MET A 128 35.83 8.50 -6.48
N LYS A 129 36.39 9.46 -5.73
CA LYS A 129 37.83 9.44 -5.37
C LYS A 129 38.21 8.21 -4.55
N ARG A 130 37.39 7.81 -3.58
CA ARG A 130 37.64 6.62 -2.74
C ARG A 130 37.61 5.33 -3.56
N LEU A 131 36.79 5.27 -4.60
CA LEU A 131 36.63 4.13 -5.48
C LEU A 131 37.53 4.20 -6.72
N ASN A 132 38.41 5.20 -6.83
CA ASN A 132 39.26 5.45 -8.00
C ASN A 132 38.47 5.52 -9.32
N GLN A 133 37.28 6.11 -9.28
CA GLN A 133 36.40 6.28 -10.44
C GLN A 133 36.67 7.60 -11.18
N SER A 134 36.41 7.60 -12.49
CA SER A 134 36.64 8.76 -13.36
C SER A 134 35.37 9.59 -13.55
N HIS A 135 35.53 10.83 -14.00
CA HIS A 135 34.38 11.68 -14.41
C HIS A 135 33.84 11.36 -15.81
N ALA A 136 34.44 10.39 -16.52
CA ALA A 136 33.96 9.98 -17.83
C ALA A 136 32.63 9.23 -17.76
N ASP A 137 32.40 8.53 -16.65
CA ASP A 137 31.17 7.80 -16.35
C ASP A 137 30.26 8.62 -15.42
N THR A 138 28.96 8.33 -15.50
CA THR A 138 27.97 8.90 -14.57
C THR A 138 27.80 7.93 -13.41
N HIS A 139 27.98 8.42 -12.19
CA HIS A 139 27.73 7.69 -10.96
C HIS A 139 26.47 8.21 -10.28
N VAL A 140 25.82 7.36 -9.51
CA VAL A 140 24.55 7.69 -8.84
C VAL A 140 24.66 7.36 -7.35
N LEU A 141 24.37 8.36 -6.51
CA LEU A 141 24.22 8.16 -5.06
C LEU A 141 22.74 8.36 -4.70
N GLN A 142 22.16 7.38 -4.02
CA GLN A 142 20.79 7.43 -3.54
C GLN A 142 20.76 7.29 -2.03
N TRP A 143 19.80 7.97 -1.40
CA TRP A 143 19.47 7.84 0.02
C TRP A 143 17.97 7.67 0.16
N MET A 144 17.54 6.58 0.78
CA MET A 144 16.16 6.36 1.17
C MET A 144 16.09 6.37 2.69
N HIS A 145 15.20 7.19 3.23
CA HIS A 145 15.04 7.31 4.67
C HIS A 145 13.60 7.54 5.10
N GLY A 146 13.15 6.87 6.15
CA GLY A 146 11.78 6.98 6.66
C GLY A 146 11.38 5.77 7.51
N CYS A 147 10.09 5.53 7.68
CA CYS A 147 9.56 4.56 8.64
C CYS A 147 8.40 3.77 8.05
N GLU A 148 8.19 2.58 8.59
CA GLU A 148 7.04 1.71 8.36
C GLU A 148 6.31 1.48 9.68
N ALA A 149 4.99 1.34 9.64
CA ALA A 149 4.18 1.11 10.82
C ALA A 149 3.03 0.13 10.56
N ASP A 150 2.71 -0.65 11.60
CA ASP A 150 1.58 -1.55 11.62
C ASP A 150 0.35 -0.86 12.23
N SER A 151 -0.77 -0.90 11.53
CA SER A 151 -2.04 -0.39 12.04
C SER A 151 -2.58 -1.26 13.16
N GLN A 152 -3.08 -0.63 14.21
CA GLN A 152 -3.72 -1.31 15.34
C GLN A 152 -5.25 -1.24 15.24
N PRO A 153 -5.99 -2.15 15.91
CA PRO A 153 -7.46 -2.15 15.89
C PRO A 153 -8.11 -0.87 16.45
N ASP A 154 -7.40 -0.14 17.31
CA ASP A 154 -7.84 1.14 17.88
C ASP A 154 -7.57 2.36 16.96
N GLY A 155 -7.02 2.12 15.78
CA GLY A 155 -6.66 3.14 14.80
C GLY A 155 -5.32 3.82 15.06
N SER A 156 -4.56 3.40 16.07
CA SER A 156 -3.18 3.83 16.29
C SER A 156 -2.20 3.09 15.36
N PHE A 157 -0.97 3.57 15.30
CA PHE A 157 0.11 2.96 14.52
C PHE A 157 1.25 2.59 15.46
N VAL A 158 1.79 1.39 15.30
CA VAL A 158 2.98 0.92 16.02
C VAL A 158 4.15 0.91 15.06
N PHE A 159 5.27 1.49 15.47
CA PHE A 159 6.50 1.47 14.70
C PHE A 159 6.90 0.02 14.37
N HIS A 160 7.05 -0.26 13.08
CA HIS A 160 7.44 -1.58 12.58
C HIS A 160 8.92 -1.61 12.25
N LYS A 161 9.39 -0.61 11.49
CA LYS A 161 10.74 -0.60 10.95
C LYS A 161 11.21 0.80 10.56
N GLY A 162 12.48 1.08 10.82
CA GLY A 162 13.20 2.24 10.32
C GLY A 162 13.95 1.92 9.03
N ILE A 163 13.91 2.85 8.08
CA ILE A 163 14.70 2.79 6.85
C ILE A 163 15.67 3.95 6.84
N ASP A 164 16.97 3.66 6.76
CA ASP A 164 18.00 4.65 6.44
C ASP A 164 19.09 3.94 5.63
N MET A 165 19.00 4.03 4.30
CA MET A 165 19.86 3.28 3.40
C MET A 165 20.43 4.14 2.28
N TYR A 166 21.71 3.92 2.01
CA TYR A 166 22.46 4.52 0.93
C TYR A 166 22.78 3.47 -0.12
N SER A 167 22.56 3.82 -1.37
CA SER A 167 22.92 3.00 -2.52
C SER A 167 23.82 3.77 -3.47
N TYR A 168 24.79 3.09 -4.07
CA TYR A 168 25.75 3.66 -4.99
C TYR A 168 25.80 2.83 -6.27
N ASP A 169 25.62 3.47 -7.42
CA ASP A 169 25.52 2.82 -8.75
C ASP A 169 24.51 1.66 -8.78
N GLY A 170 23.38 1.83 -8.09
CA GLY A 170 22.29 0.85 -8.00
C GLY A 170 22.54 -0.31 -7.02
N GLN A 171 23.67 -0.34 -6.31
CA GLN A 171 23.99 -1.38 -5.33
C GLN A 171 23.89 -0.85 -3.90
N ASN A 172 23.49 -1.72 -2.96
CA ASN A 172 23.47 -1.41 -1.53
C ASN A 172 24.88 -1.02 -1.07
N PHE A 173 25.01 0.11 -0.39
CA PHE A 173 26.29 0.65 0.06
C PHE A 173 26.43 0.63 1.58
N LEU A 174 25.50 1.27 2.28
CA LEU A 174 25.49 1.42 3.74
C LEU A 174 24.04 1.57 4.21
N PHE A 175 23.63 0.89 5.28
CA PHE A 175 22.29 1.07 5.86
C PHE A 175 22.34 1.07 7.39
N PHE A 176 21.32 1.63 8.03
CA PHE A 176 21.16 1.60 9.49
C PHE A 176 20.34 0.37 9.88
N ASP A 177 20.91 -0.47 10.74
CA ASP A 177 20.20 -1.53 11.47
C ASP A 177 19.56 -0.87 12.68
N ASP A 178 18.25 -0.68 12.61
CA ASP A 178 17.44 0.01 13.61
C ASP A 178 17.26 -0.81 14.89
N GLU A 179 17.20 -2.14 14.78
CA GLU A 179 17.11 -3.06 15.93
C GLU A 179 18.36 -2.97 16.80
N ASN A 180 19.54 -3.01 16.17
CA ASN A 180 20.83 -2.96 16.89
C ASN A 180 21.38 -1.52 17.02
N GLN A 181 20.73 -0.54 16.41
CA GLN A 181 21.12 0.87 16.36
C GLN A 181 22.58 1.06 15.92
N VAL A 182 22.97 0.41 14.82
CA VAL A 182 24.31 0.47 14.23
C VAL A 182 24.26 0.57 12.72
N TRP A 183 25.28 1.17 12.11
CA TRP A 183 25.40 1.18 10.66
C TRP A 183 25.95 -0.15 10.15
N VAL A 184 25.52 -0.62 8.99
CA VAL A 184 25.99 -1.85 8.37
C VAL A 184 26.55 -1.53 6.98
N ALA A 185 27.82 -1.88 6.77
CA ALA A 185 28.51 -1.67 5.50
C ALA A 185 28.26 -2.87 4.59
N SER A 186 27.53 -2.66 3.49
CA SER A 186 27.26 -3.71 2.49
C SER A 186 28.47 -3.99 1.61
N VAL A 187 29.39 -3.02 1.48
CA VAL A 187 30.61 -3.13 0.68
C VAL A 187 31.84 -2.66 1.45
N THR A 188 33.02 -3.12 1.04
CA THR A 188 34.31 -2.74 1.67
C THR A 188 34.52 -1.23 1.70
N ALA A 189 34.14 -0.51 0.63
CA ALA A 189 34.29 0.94 0.53
C ALA A 189 33.45 1.74 1.55
N ALA A 190 32.41 1.13 2.10
CA ALA A 190 31.54 1.74 3.12
C ALA A 190 32.06 1.52 4.55
N LYS A 191 33.01 0.60 4.79
CA LYS A 191 33.52 0.27 6.14
C LYS A 191 34.07 1.48 6.89
N ALA A 192 34.82 2.35 6.20
CA ALA A 192 35.36 3.56 6.80
C ALA A 192 34.25 4.53 7.24
N THR A 193 33.18 4.66 6.45
CA THR A 193 32.02 5.48 6.80
C THR A 193 31.27 4.87 7.99
N LYS A 194 31.00 3.55 7.96
CA LYS A 194 30.39 2.81 9.09
C LYS A 194 31.14 3.08 10.38
N MET A 195 32.46 2.83 10.42
CA MET A 195 33.27 3.03 11.63
C MET A 195 33.20 4.48 12.14
N LYS A 196 33.25 5.46 11.23
CA LYS A 196 33.14 6.87 11.61
C LYS A 196 31.77 7.17 12.24
N TRP A 197 30.68 6.71 11.65
CA TRP A 197 29.32 7.01 12.11
C TRP A 197 28.95 6.22 13.37
N ASP A 198 29.40 4.97 13.49
CA ASP A 198 29.24 4.16 14.69
C ASP A 198 30.01 4.69 15.91
N ASN A 199 31.07 5.47 15.69
CA ASN A 199 31.81 6.11 16.78
C ASN A 199 31.17 7.42 17.26
N VAL A 200 30.10 7.89 16.61
CA VAL A 200 29.36 9.11 17.02
C VAL A 200 28.02 8.68 17.63
N SER A 201 27.95 8.59 18.96
CA SER A 201 26.73 8.16 19.67
C SER A 201 25.52 9.03 19.35
N ASP A 202 25.73 10.34 19.26
CA ASP A 202 24.64 11.30 19.06
C ASP A 202 24.03 11.18 17.66
N LEU A 203 24.83 10.79 16.67
CA LEU A 203 24.35 10.52 15.32
C LEU A 203 23.39 9.32 15.31
N ARG A 204 23.75 8.22 15.99
CA ARG A 204 22.90 7.03 16.04
C ARG A 204 21.59 7.29 16.78
N LYS A 205 21.67 7.98 17.92
CA LYS A 205 20.48 8.41 18.69
C LYS A 205 19.58 9.33 17.88
N TYR A 206 20.17 10.28 17.15
CA TYR A 206 19.43 11.19 16.29
C TYR A 206 18.74 10.42 15.14
N THR A 207 19.45 9.53 14.45
CA THR A 207 18.89 8.70 13.38
C THR A 207 17.72 7.87 13.89
N MET A 208 17.89 7.13 14.99
CA MET A 208 16.81 6.33 15.56
C MET A 208 15.65 7.21 16.04
N GLY A 209 15.95 8.33 16.70
CA GLY A 209 14.94 9.27 17.20
C GLY A 209 14.05 9.83 16.09
N TYR A 210 14.63 10.15 14.93
CA TYR A 210 13.85 10.55 13.77
C TYR A 210 12.99 9.40 13.22
N LEU A 211 13.56 8.21 13.06
CA LEU A 211 12.90 7.04 12.48
C LEU A 211 11.68 6.60 13.30
N GLU A 212 11.86 6.49 14.60
CA GLU A 212 10.85 5.96 15.52
C GLU A 212 9.79 7.01 15.93
N ASN A 213 10.18 8.30 15.98
CA ASN A 213 9.29 9.35 16.50
C ASN A 213 8.88 10.34 15.41
N GLU A 214 9.80 11.17 14.91
CA GLU A 214 9.44 12.27 13.99
C GLU A 214 8.79 11.76 12.70
N CYS A 215 9.32 10.68 12.13
CA CYS A 215 8.74 10.07 10.93
C CYS A 215 7.32 9.54 11.19
N MET A 216 7.11 8.85 12.32
CA MET A 216 5.80 8.35 12.73
C MET A 216 4.78 9.48 12.94
N GLU A 217 5.19 10.58 13.58
CA GLU A 217 4.36 11.77 13.77
C GLU A 217 3.93 12.40 12.45
N TRP A 218 4.88 12.56 11.50
CA TRP A 218 4.60 13.08 10.17
C TRP A 218 3.69 12.13 9.37
N MET A 219 3.94 10.83 9.43
CA MET A 219 3.13 9.82 8.76
C MET A 219 1.69 9.86 9.26
N ASN A 220 1.48 9.86 10.58
CA ASN A 220 0.16 9.98 11.19
C ASN A 220 -0.55 11.28 10.76
N THR A 221 0.18 12.40 10.73
CA THR A 221 -0.36 13.69 10.28
C THR A 221 -0.79 13.66 8.82
N PHE A 222 0.02 13.10 7.93
CA PHE A 222 -0.29 13.01 6.51
C PHE A 222 -1.44 12.04 6.22
N LEU A 223 -1.47 10.88 6.88
CA LEU A 223 -2.58 9.93 6.78
C LEU A 223 -3.90 10.56 7.24
N ARG A 224 -3.87 11.36 8.32
CA ARG A 224 -5.05 12.12 8.76
C ARG A 224 -5.51 13.11 7.68
N PHE A 225 -4.60 13.93 7.14
CA PHE A 225 -4.94 14.89 6.08
C PHE A 225 -5.47 14.21 4.82
N GLN A 226 -4.89 13.08 4.41
CA GLN A 226 -5.38 12.29 3.29
C GLN A 226 -6.77 11.71 3.57
N ARG A 227 -7.05 11.26 4.79
CA ARG A 227 -8.37 10.75 5.17
C ARG A 227 -9.45 11.85 5.21
N GLU A 228 -9.09 13.03 5.72
CA GLU A 228 -10.02 14.15 5.88
C GLU A 228 -10.27 14.88 4.56
N ASN A 229 -9.21 15.12 3.77
CA ASN A 229 -9.24 16.04 2.62
C ASN A 229 -8.65 15.43 1.34
N GLY A 230 -8.27 14.16 1.36
CA GLY A 230 -7.86 13.42 0.17
C GLY A 230 -9.05 13.15 -0.75
N THR A 231 -8.75 13.11 -2.04
CA THR A 231 -9.71 12.64 -3.05
C THR A 231 -9.22 11.30 -3.54
N THR A 232 -10.00 10.24 -3.33
CA THR A 232 -9.74 8.96 -3.98
C THR A 232 -10.27 9.08 -5.41
N PRO A 233 -9.39 9.10 -6.42
CA PRO A 233 -9.87 9.08 -7.79
C PRO A 233 -10.59 7.76 -8.05
N VAL A 234 -11.82 7.86 -8.56
CA VAL A 234 -12.62 6.72 -8.99
C VAL A 234 -12.01 6.25 -10.32
N PRO A 235 -11.45 5.04 -10.40
CA PRO A 235 -10.85 4.57 -11.64
C PRO A 235 -11.91 4.33 -12.70
N ASP A 236 -11.57 4.64 -13.94
CA ASP A 236 -12.35 4.25 -15.10
C ASP A 236 -12.07 2.79 -15.43
N VAL A 237 -13.14 2.01 -15.65
CA VAL A 237 -13.06 0.59 -16.01
C VAL A 237 -13.61 0.37 -17.41
N PHE A 238 -12.82 -0.30 -18.24
CA PHE A 238 -13.13 -0.62 -19.62
C PHE A 238 -13.13 -2.12 -19.82
N LEU A 239 -14.18 -2.62 -20.49
CA LEU A 239 -14.28 -4.00 -20.92
C LEU A 239 -14.27 -4.07 -22.44
N PHE A 240 -13.54 -5.02 -23.00
CA PHE A 240 -13.52 -5.28 -24.43
C PHE A 240 -13.25 -6.75 -24.73
N ALA A 241 -13.73 -7.21 -25.89
CA ALA A 241 -13.55 -8.57 -26.36
C ALA A 241 -12.71 -8.57 -27.65
N GLY A 242 -11.58 -9.27 -27.62
CA GLY A 242 -10.61 -9.33 -28.71
C GLY A 242 -10.57 -10.69 -29.40
N LYS A 243 -10.02 -10.74 -30.62
CA LYS A 243 -9.79 -11.99 -31.33
C LYS A 243 -8.69 -12.81 -30.64
N SER A 244 -8.94 -14.11 -30.45
CA SER A 244 -7.87 -15.06 -30.13
C SER A 244 -7.14 -15.52 -31.41
N LYS A 245 -5.95 -16.10 -31.23
CA LYS A 245 -5.27 -16.90 -32.24
C LYS A 245 -6.03 -18.20 -32.57
N VAL A 246 -6.81 -18.70 -31.62
CA VAL A 246 -7.69 -19.88 -31.79
C VAL A 246 -9.07 -19.39 -32.24
N GLU A 247 -9.57 -19.92 -33.37
CA GLU A 247 -10.79 -19.41 -34.01
C GLU A 247 -12.04 -19.65 -33.15
N GLU A 248 -12.08 -20.71 -32.35
CA GLU A 248 -13.19 -21.02 -31.45
C GLU A 248 -13.18 -20.14 -30.19
N ASN A 249 -12.11 -19.37 -29.95
CA ASN A 249 -11.90 -18.63 -28.72
C ASN A 249 -12.06 -17.10 -28.89
N ILE A 250 -12.23 -16.44 -27.76
CA ILE A 250 -12.27 -14.99 -27.64
C ILE A 250 -11.50 -14.58 -26.39
N ILE A 251 -10.79 -13.46 -26.46
CA ILE A 251 -10.07 -12.92 -25.31
C ILE A 251 -10.96 -11.85 -24.68
N LEU A 252 -11.33 -12.04 -23.42
CA LEU A 252 -11.97 -10.99 -22.63
C LEU A 252 -10.90 -10.21 -21.89
N THR A 253 -10.97 -8.89 -21.97
CA THR A 253 -10.00 -8.01 -21.32
C THR A 253 -10.73 -6.96 -20.49
N CYS A 254 -10.24 -6.77 -19.27
CA CYS A 254 -10.61 -5.67 -18.41
C CYS A 254 -9.43 -4.78 -18.13
N MET A 255 -9.66 -3.47 -18.25
CA MET A 255 -8.67 -2.44 -17.98
C MET A 255 -9.24 -1.45 -17.00
N ALA A 256 -8.57 -1.28 -15.85
CA ALA A 256 -8.84 -0.21 -14.92
C ALA A 256 -7.74 0.85 -15.05
N THR A 257 -8.09 2.13 -15.00
CA THR A 257 -7.13 3.24 -15.11
C THR A 257 -7.57 4.45 -14.28
N GLY A 258 -6.64 5.31 -13.90
CA GLY A 258 -6.92 6.53 -13.13
C GLY A 258 -6.92 6.33 -11.62
N PHE A 259 -6.41 5.20 -11.11
CA PHE A 259 -6.22 4.97 -9.67
C PHE A 259 -4.82 5.38 -9.19
N SER A 260 -4.67 5.67 -7.90
CA SER A 260 -3.42 6.21 -7.32
C SER A 260 -2.55 5.21 -6.57
N SER A 261 -3.01 3.97 -6.34
CA SER A 261 -2.26 2.97 -5.54
C SER A 261 -1.66 1.87 -6.41
N LEU A 262 -0.37 1.59 -6.20
CA LEU A 262 0.37 0.46 -6.79
C LEU A 262 -0.12 -0.91 -6.30
N HIS A 263 -0.80 -0.97 -5.16
CA HIS A 263 -1.34 -2.21 -4.59
C HIS A 263 -2.74 -2.54 -5.08
N THR A 264 -3.17 -1.93 -6.19
CA THR A 264 -4.48 -2.21 -6.80
C THR A 264 -4.48 -3.59 -7.44
N VAL A 265 -5.45 -4.42 -7.08
CA VAL A 265 -5.68 -5.73 -7.68
C VAL A 265 -6.97 -5.70 -8.50
N LEU A 266 -6.91 -6.26 -9.69
CA LEU A 266 -8.09 -6.52 -10.52
C LEU A 266 -8.47 -7.99 -10.36
N GLN A 267 -9.75 -8.28 -10.19
CA GLN A 267 -10.24 -9.65 -10.08
C GLN A 267 -11.36 -9.90 -11.07
N MET A 268 -11.28 -11.05 -11.73
CA MET A 268 -12.25 -11.53 -12.70
C MET A 268 -13.10 -12.63 -12.07
N LYS A 269 -14.39 -12.65 -12.37
CA LYS A 269 -15.33 -13.66 -11.91
C LYS A 269 -16.04 -14.28 -13.10
N ARG A 270 -16.22 -15.60 -13.06
CA ARG A 270 -17.06 -16.37 -14.00
C ARG A 270 -18.19 -17.02 -13.21
N ASN A 271 -19.44 -16.65 -13.49
CA ASN A 271 -20.63 -17.10 -12.74
C ASN A 271 -20.48 -16.93 -11.21
N GLY A 272 -19.81 -15.87 -10.77
CA GLY A 272 -19.53 -15.60 -9.34
C GLY A 272 -18.27 -16.24 -8.78
N HIS A 273 -17.64 -17.19 -9.48
CA HIS A 273 -16.36 -17.79 -9.07
C HIS A 273 -15.17 -16.90 -9.47
N ILE A 274 -14.28 -16.58 -8.53
CA ILE A 274 -13.09 -15.77 -8.80
C ILE A 274 -12.11 -16.59 -9.65
N LEU A 275 -11.68 -16.03 -10.77
CA LEU A 275 -10.70 -16.64 -11.65
C LEU A 275 -9.28 -16.34 -11.17
N SER A 276 -8.42 -17.35 -11.21
CA SER A 276 -7.01 -17.24 -10.88
C SER A 276 -6.11 -17.46 -12.10
N LYS A 277 -4.79 -17.47 -11.88
CA LYS A 277 -3.82 -17.78 -12.93
C LYS A 277 -3.99 -19.20 -13.48
N GLU A 278 -4.44 -20.13 -12.64
CA GLU A 278 -4.75 -21.51 -13.01
C GLU A 278 -5.94 -21.60 -13.97
N ASP A 279 -6.88 -20.65 -13.89
CA ASP A 279 -7.99 -20.50 -14.83
C ASP A 279 -7.60 -19.80 -16.15
N GLY A 280 -6.32 -19.47 -16.33
CA GLY A 280 -5.81 -18.80 -17.53
C GLY A 280 -5.88 -17.27 -17.49
N VAL A 281 -6.04 -16.66 -16.31
CA VAL A 281 -5.97 -15.20 -16.17
C VAL A 281 -4.53 -14.73 -16.26
N GLU A 282 -4.29 -13.76 -17.15
CA GLU A 282 -3.01 -13.09 -17.32
C GLU A 282 -3.14 -11.58 -17.05
N SER A 283 -2.28 -11.06 -16.17
CA SER A 283 -2.24 -9.65 -15.78
C SER A 283 -1.04 -8.92 -16.38
N SER A 284 -1.25 -7.66 -16.77
CA SER A 284 -0.17 -6.76 -17.21
C SER A 284 0.72 -6.25 -16.09
N GLY A 285 0.30 -6.46 -14.83
CA GLY A 285 0.77 -5.69 -13.67
C GLY A 285 0.30 -4.23 -13.70
N VAL A 286 0.46 -3.53 -12.58
CA VAL A 286 0.18 -2.09 -12.48
C VAL A 286 1.25 -1.29 -13.25
N ARG A 287 0.82 -0.31 -14.04
CA ARG A 287 1.68 0.54 -14.88
C ARG A 287 1.30 2.02 -14.73
N PRO A 288 2.26 2.95 -14.80
CA PRO A 288 1.98 4.38 -14.69
C PRO A 288 1.33 4.95 -15.97
N ASN A 289 0.51 5.99 -15.81
CA ASN A 289 -0.12 6.76 -16.90
C ASN A 289 0.63 8.05 -17.29
N GLY A 290 1.58 8.50 -16.47
CA GLY A 290 2.31 9.76 -16.68
C GLY A 290 1.61 11.01 -16.12
N ASP A 291 0.46 10.84 -15.47
CA ASP A 291 -0.35 11.88 -14.80
C ASP A 291 -0.47 11.63 -13.28
N ASP A 292 0.53 10.98 -12.69
CA ASP A 292 0.55 10.52 -11.30
C ASP A 292 -0.58 9.50 -10.95
N THR A 293 -1.21 8.90 -11.96
CA THR A 293 -2.13 7.75 -11.81
C THR A 293 -1.59 6.48 -12.48
N TYR A 294 -2.28 5.37 -12.26
CA TYR A 294 -1.92 4.05 -12.75
C TYR A 294 -3.06 3.38 -13.52
N GLN A 295 -2.67 2.36 -14.28
CA GLN A 295 -3.54 1.46 -15.02
C GLN A 295 -3.13 0.00 -14.80
N ILE A 296 -4.08 -0.92 -14.92
CA ILE A 296 -3.87 -2.37 -14.91
C ILE A 296 -4.79 -3.00 -15.94
N ARG A 297 -4.33 -4.08 -16.57
CA ARG A 297 -5.09 -4.86 -17.52
C ARG A 297 -4.97 -6.35 -17.24
N ASP A 298 -6.11 -7.00 -17.06
CA ASP A 298 -6.19 -8.46 -16.94
C ASP A 298 -7.01 -9.02 -18.09
N HIS A 299 -6.63 -10.20 -18.55
CA HIS A 299 -7.34 -10.88 -19.63
C HIS A 299 -7.43 -12.39 -19.39
N VAL A 300 -8.46 -13.00 -19.98
CA VAL A 300 -8.66 -14.44 -20.01
C VAL A 300 -9.12 -14.85 -21.41
N GLU A 301 -8.60 -15.97 -21.90
CA GLU A 301 -9.05 -16.57 -23.15
C GLU A 301 -10.11 -17.64 -22.87
N ILE A 302 -11.26 -17.55 -23.53
CA ILE A 302 -12.41 -18.43 -23.31
C ILE A 302 -13.00 -18.89 -24.64
N PHE A 303 -13.73 -20.00 -24.63
CA PHE A 303 -14.50 -20.43 -25.79
C PHE A 303 -15.62 -19.44 -26.13
N LYS A 304 -15.85 -19.19 -27.43
CA LYS A 304 -16.97 -18.37 -27.92
C LYS A 304 -18.34 -18.96 -27.57
N SER A 305 -18.41 -20.26 -27.31
CA SER A 305 -19.61 -20.97 -26.85
C SER A 305 -19.88 -20.80 -25.36
N ASP A 306 -18.99 -20.16 -24.61
CA ASP A 306 -19.14 -20.00 -23.17
C ASP A 306 -20.24 -18.99 -22.82
N GLU A 307 -21.34 -19.51 -22.27
CA GLU A 307 -22.50 -18.73 -21.85
C GLU A 307 -22.40 -18.16 -20.43
N SER A 308 -21.31 -18.45 -19.70
CA SER A 308 -21.08 -17.89 -18.37
C SER A 308 -21.11 -16.36 -18.37
N THR A 309 -21.61 -15.79 -17.28
CA THR A 309 -21.53 -14.37 -16.98
C THR A 309 -20.15 -14.03 -16.43
N TYR A 310 -19.50 -13.03 -17.02
CA TYR A 310 -18.22 -12.54 -16.52
C TYR A 310 -18.42 -11.19 -15.82
N THR A 311 -17.92 -11.09 -14.59
CA THR A 311 -17.89 -9.86 -13.81
C THR A 311 -16.48 -9.52 -13.42
N TYR A 312 -16.21 -8.23 -13.23
CA TYR A 312 -14.90 -7.70 -12.94
C TYR A 312 -15.02 -6.77 -11.74
N PHE A 313 -14.03 -6.76 -10.86
CA PHE A 313 -14.04 -5.86 -9.72
C PHE A 313 -12.61 -5.46 -9.35
N ARG A 314 -12.50 -4.24 -8.83
CA ARG A 314 -11.24 -3.72 -8.31
C ARG A 314 -11.23 -3.96 -6.80
N LEU A 315 -10.17 -4.58 -6.32
CA LEU A 315 -9.80 -4.46 -4.92
C LEU A 315 -8.87 -3.26 -4.80
N ALA A 316 -9.43 -2.15 -4.35
CA ALA A 316 -8.65 -1.05 -3.83
C ALA A 316 -8.50 -1.32 -2.33
N HIS A 317 -7.29 -1.59 -1.84
CA HIS A 317 -7.05 -1.45 -0.41
C HIS A 317 -7.15 0.04 -0.07
N LEU A 318 -8.35 0.49 0.33
CA LEU A 318 -8.59 1.76 1.00
C LEU A 318 -9.08 1.42 2.40
N LEU A 319 -8.12 1.38 3.32
CA LEU A 319 -8.40 1.20 4.73
C LEU A 319 -8.48 2.60 5.34
N THR A 320 -9.64 3.23 5.19
CA THR A 320 -9.96 4.44 5.96
C THR A 320 -10.79 4.03 7.17
N TRP A 321 -10.15 3.93 8.33
CA TRP A 321 -10.87 3.79 9.59
C TRP A 321 -11.48 5.14 9.99
N ARG A 322 -12.81 5.26 10.04
CA ARG A 322 -13.50 6.44 10.60
C ARG A 322 -13.66 6.25 12.11
N GLY A 323 -12.62 6.55 12.87
CA GLY A 323 -12.76 6.79 14.31
C GLY A 323 -12.98 8.26 14.58
N ARG A 324 -14.20 8.66 14.95
CA ARG A 324 -14.39 9.84 15.81
C ARG A 324 -15.54 9.60 16.78
N GLY A 325 -15.23 9.77 18.06
CA GLY A 325 -16.20 10.13 19.09
C GLY A 325 -16.22 9.20 20.29
N LEU A 326 -15.50 9.58 21.35
CA LEU A 326 -15.82 9.20 22.73
C LEU A 326 -17.28 9.55 23.01
N CYS A 327 -18.19 8.59 22.85
CA CYS A 327 -19.53 8.64 23.43
C CYS A 327 -19.49 7.69 24.63
N PRO A 328 -19.46 8.18 25.89
CA PRO A 328 -19.24 7.34 27.07
C PRO A 328 -20.31 6.26 27.32
N ASN A 329 -21.38 6.25 26.53
CA ASN A 329 -22.53 5.36 26.69
C ASN A 329 -23.01 4.68 25.39
N CYS A 330 -22.19 4.63 24.34
CA CYS A 330 -22.53 3.84 23.15
C CYS A 330 -21.96 2.42 23.26
N SER A 331 -22.84 1.42 23.28
CA SER A 331 -22.52 -0.01 23.37
C SER A 331 -21.98 -0.63 22.07
N GLN A 332 -21.45 0.16 21.14
CA GLN A 332 -21.02 -0.34 19.83
C GLN A 332 -19.49 -0.30 19.68
N PRO A 333 -18.86 -1.41 19.27
CA PRO A 333 -17.42 -1.48 19.00
C PRO A 333 -17.05 -0.68 17.73
N PRO A 334 -15.76 -0.33 17.55
CA PRO A 334 -15.30 0.37 16.35
C PRO A 334 -15.56 -0.48 15.10
N ALA A 335 -16.25 0.10 14.11
CA ALA A 335 -16.42 -0.52 12.80
C ALA A 335 -15.15 -0.34 11.97
N VAL A 336 -14.59 -1.44 11.48
CA VAL A 336 -13.57 -1.41 10.42
C VAL A 336 -14.31 -1.28 9.09
N GLU A 337 -14.43 -0.07 8.56
CA GLU A 337 -14.91 0.13 7.19
C GLU A 337 -13.77 -0.19 6.22
N MET A 338 -13.82 -1.39 5.63
CA MET A 338 -13.05 -1.70 4.42
C MET A 338 -13.82 -1.13 3.23
N PHE A 339 -13.27 -0.13 2.56
CA PHE A 339 -13.89 0.43 1.36
C PHE A 339 -13.55 -0.45 0.16
N TRP A 340 -14.49 -1.30 -0.23
CA TRP A 340 -14.46 -1.97 -1.52
C TRP A 340 -15.17 -1.08 -2.54
N PHE A 341 -14.49 -0.71 -3.62
CA PHE A 341 -15.15 -0.09 -4.76
C PHE A 341 -15.59 -1.19 -5.71
N GLU A 342 -16.86 -1.56 -5.63
CA GLU A 342 -17.47 -2.50 -6.56
C GLU A 342 -17.90 -1.75 -7.84
N PHE A 343 -17.30 -2.12 -8.96
CA PHE A 343 -17.78 -1.74 -10.28
C PHE A 343 -18.33 -2.99 -10.92
N GLU A 344 -19.63 -3.09 -11.13
CA GLU A 344 -20.19 -4.23 -11.84
C GLU A 344 -20.19 -3.96 -13.34
N GLY A 345 -19.16 -4.47 -14.02
CA GLY A 345 -19.19 -4.67 -15.45
C GLY A 345 -19.66 -6.08 -15.77
N VAL A 346 -20.87 -6.23 -16.30
CA VAL A 346 -21.44 -7.54 -16.66
C VAL A 346 -21.31 -7.76 -18.15
N LEU A 347 -20.53 -8.77 -18.54
CA LEU A 347 -20.48 -9.27 -19.90
C LEU A 347 -21.36 -10.51 -20.03
N VAL A 348 -22.58 -10.32 -20.56
CA VAL A 348 -23.54 -11.41 -20.87
C VAL A 348 -23.23 -12.01 -22.25
N SER A 349 -23.54 -13.30 -22.47
CA SER A 349 -23.15 -14.05 -23.68
C SER A 349 -23.49 -13.35 -25.01
N SER A 350 -24.59 -12.61 -25.08
CA SER A 350 -25.04 -11.87 -26.27
C SER A 350 -24.14 -10.69 -26.64
N GLN A 351 -23.40 -10.11 -25.68
CA GLN A 351 -22.53 -8.95 -25.91
C GLN A 351 -21.09 -9.34 -26.26
N LYS A 352 -20.65 -10.57 -25.97
CA LYS A 352 -19.26 -11.01 -26.18
C LYS A 352 -18.84 -10.98 -27.66
N LYS A 353 -19.75 -11.23 -28.60
CA LYS A 353 -19.44 -11.38 -30.04
C LYS A 353 -19.29 -10.06 -30.82
N THR A 354 -19.68 -8.92 -30.23
CA THR A 354 -19.71 -7.61 -30.91
C THR A 354 -19.11 -6.46 -30.07
N LEU A 355 -18.53 -6.76 -28.90
CA LEU A 355 -18.01 -5.73 -28.00
C LEU A 355 -16.64 -5.19 -28.47
N ASN A 356 -16.64 -4.09 -29.20
CA ASN A 356 -15.40 -3.38 -29.57
C ASN A 356 -14.74 -2.72 -28.34
N GLN A 357 -15.51 -1.96 -27.54
CA GLN A 357 -15.09 -1.36 -26.27
C GLN A 357 -16.33 -0.83 -25.53
N THR A 358 -16.45 -1.05 -24.23
CA THR A 358 -17.51 -0.43 -23.41
C THR A 358 -16.94 0.07 -22.10
N LYS A 359 -17.15 1.35 -21.83
CA LYS A 359 -16.86 1.95 -20.52
C LYS A 359 -17.95 1.52 -19.55
N VAL A 360 -17.56 0.93 -18.43
CA VAL A 360 -18.50 0.55 -17.37
C VAL A 360 -18.61 1.71 -16.40
N THR A 361 -19.75 2.38 -16.38
CA THR A 361 -20.02 3.55 -15.51
C THR A 361 -20.91 3.23 -14.31
N ARG A 362 -21.34 1.97 -14.11
CA ARG A 362 -22.19 1.61 -12.97
C ARG A 362 -21.36 1.47 -11.69
N LEU A 363 -21.33 2.55 -10.92
CA LEU A 363 -20.96 2.54 -9.51
C LEU A 363 -22.16 2.04 -8.71
N ASN A 364 -22.11 0.82 -8.21
CA ASN A 364 -22.82 0.51 -6.98
C ASN A 364 -21.78 0.61 -5.87
N GLN A 365 -21.77 1.73 -5.13
CA GLN A 365 -21.05 1.78 -3.86
C GLN A 365 -21.76 0.83 -2.90
N PHE A 366 -21.24 -0.38 -2.76
CA PHE A 366 -21.66 -1.30 -1.71
C PHE A 366 -20.79 -1.06 -0.47
N PHE A 367 -21.40 -0.50 0.56
CA PHE A 367 -20.83 -0.45 1.90
C PHE A 367 -21.02 -1.83 2.53
N TRP A 368 -19.94 -2.59 2.68
CA TRP A 368 -19.95 -3.75 3.55
C TRP A 368 -19.44 -3.32 4.93
N SER A 369 -20.37 -3.05 5.85
CA SER A 369 -20.08 -3.10 7.29
C SER A 369 -19.98 -4.57 7.68
N PHE A 370 -18.82 -5.01 8.17
CA PHE A 370 -18.74 -6.28 8.89
C PHE A 370 -19.27 -6.06 10.31
N ASP A 371 -20.59 -6.05 10.46
CA ASP A 371 -21.21 -6.17 11.78
C ASP A 371 -21.16 -7.63 12.20
N PHE A 372 -20.27 -7.97 13.13
CA PHE A 372 -20.28 -9.27 13.81
C PHE A 372 -21.54 -9.38 14.70
N PHE A 373 -22.68 -9.80 14.15
CA PHE A 373 -23.82 -10.24 14.94
C PHE A 373 -24.53 -11.48 14.36
N LEU A 374 -24.64 -12.52 15.18
CA LEU A 374 -25.59 -13.63 15.04
C LEU A 374 -27.04 -13.13 15.15
N PRO A 375 -28.05 -13.87 14.65
CA PRO A 375 -29.25 -13.30 14.03
C PRO A 375 -30.32 -12.88 15.04
N VAL A 376 -31.05 -11.81 14.71
CA VAL A 376 -32.39 -11.54 15.27
C VAL A 376 -33.39 -11.39 14.11
N PRO A 377 -34.60 -11.97 14.19
CA PRO A 377 -35.50 -12.12 13.03
C PRO A 377 -36.21 -10.83 12.61
N LYS A 378 -36.66 -10.83 11.36
CA LYS A 378 -37.44 -9.80 10.65
C LYS A 378 -38.65 -9.27 11.43
N THR A 379 -38.71 -7.95 11.62
CA THR A 379 -39.98 -7.18 11.66
C THR A 379 -39.77 -5.67 11.41
N ILE A 380 -40.29 -5.19 10.28
CA ILE A 380 -41.05 -3.91 10.08
C ILE A 380 -40.36 -2.54 10.28
N LEU A 381 -40.16 -1.85 9.14
CA LEU A 381 -40.69 -0.51 8.76
C LEU A 381 -40.63 0.67 9.77
N LYS A 382 -39.92 1.77 9.43
CA LYS A 382 -40.49 3.10 9.04
C LYS A 382 -39.45 4.24 9.02
N CYS A 383 -39.46 4.93 7.89
CA CYS A 383 -39.36 6.39 7.64
C CYS A 383 -38.52 7.32 8.53
N LEU A 384 -37.62 8.04 7.85
CA LEU A 384 -37.47 9.51 7.84
C LEU A 384 -37.66 10.26 9.17
N HIS A 385 -36.56 10.84 9.66
CA HIS A 385 -36.48 12.30 9.82
C HIS A 385 -35.05 12.82 9.72
#